data_AF-A0A482T924-F1
#
_entry.id   AF-A0A482T924-F1
#
_cell.length_a   1.000
_cell.length_b   1.000
_cell.length_c   1.000
_cell.angle_alpha   90.00
_cell.angle_beta   90.00
_cell.angle_gamma   90.00
#
_symmetry.space_group_name_H-M   'P 1'
#
loop_
_entity.id
_entity.type
_entity.pdbx_description
1 polymer ?
#
loop_
_entity_poly.entity_id
_entity_poly.type
_entity_poly.pdbx_seq_one_letter_code
_entity_poly.pdbx_strand_id
1 'polypeptide(L)'
;MFERSSLGSQLKQDLLNNLSVSITAAVLAVLALAALTATDPVGGALFLAVNIAVFIPYAYEAYWPVEYDSLPAAVWTVSAALITAGLYIGFHVLFEQFVSPEFVEVAAFIGTVGVQYGITALYASVRNTA
;
A
#
# COMPACT_ATOMS: atom_id res chain seq x y z
N MET A 1 -15.55 -29.72 4.68
CA MET A 1 -15.10 -29.35 6.04
C MET A 1 -14.09 -28.23 5.85
N PHE A 2 -14.51 -26.97 6.05
CA PHE A 2 -13.61 -25.82 5.90
C PHE A 2 -12.82 -25.68 7.20
N GLU A 3 -11.58 -26.14 7.21
CA GLU A 3 -10.64 -25.69 8.24
C GLU A 3 -10.47 -24.19 8.04
N ARG A 4 -11.14 -23.39 8.86
CA ARG A 4 -10.82 -21.98 9.02
C ARG A 4 -9.45 -21.95 9.68
N SER A 5 -8.38 -22.01 8.90
CA SER A 5 -7.06 -21.62 9.39
C SER A 5 -7.24 -20.26 10.05
N SER A 6 -6.91 -20.17 11.34
CA SER A 6 -7.13 -18.94 12.10
C SER A 6 -6.52 -17.76 11.34
N LEU A 7 -7.23 -16.63 11.28
CA LEU A 7 -6.72 -15.41 10.64
C LEU A 7 -5.29 -15.09 11.07
N GLY A 8 -4.96 -15.33 12.34
CA GLY A 8 -3.60 -15.14 12.86
C GLY A 8 -2.56 -16.11 12.28
N SER A 9 -2.91 -17.39 12.03
CA SER A 9 -2.00 -18.33 11.37
C SER A 9 -1.75 -18.00 9.90
N GLN A 10 -2.78 -17.52 9.18
CA GLN A 10 -2.61 -17.03 7.81
C GLN A 10 -1.75 -15.76 7.79
N LEU A 11 -2.09 -14.76 8.61
CA LEU A 11 -1.32 -13.51 8.71
C LEU A 11 0.16 -13.78 9.03
N LYS A 12 0.41 -14.72 9.94
CA LYS A 12 1.77 -15.11 10.32
C LYS A 12 2.51 -15.81 9.19
N GLN A 13 1.82 -16.63 8.39
CA GLN A 13 2.41 -17.36 7.28
C GLN A 13 2.72 -16.42 6.10
N ASP A 14 1.82 -15.50 5.79
CA ASP A 14 2.00 -14.45 4.78
C ASP A 14 3.17 -13.52 5.16
N LEU A 15 3.20 -13.06 6.43
CA LEU A 15 4.32 -12.31 6.99
C LEU A 15 5.66 -13.05 6.89
N LEU A 16 5.69 -14.37 7.12
CA LEU A 16 6.92 -15.17 7.09
C LEU A 16 7.41 -15.44 5.67
N ASN A 17 6.51 -15.64 4.71
CA ASN A 17 6.87 -15.86 3.30
C ASN A 17 7.41 -14.59 2.64
N ASN A 18 6.87 -13.41 2.97
CA ASN A 18 7.27 -12.13 2.38
C ASN A 18 7.83 -11.16 3.42
N LEU A 19 8.63 -11.68 4.35
CA LEU A 19 9.14 -10.94 5.50
C LEU A 19 9.91 -9.66 5.09
N SER A 20 10.67 -9.71 4.00
CA SER A 20 11.42 -8.56 3.48
C SER A 20 10.49 -7.42 3.05
N VAL A 21 9.42 -7.74 2.32
CA VAL A 21 8.42 -6.77 1.85
C VAL A 21 7.66 -6.19 3.04
N SER A 22 7.22 -7.04 3.95
CA SER A 22 6.48 -6.63 5.14
C SER A 22 7.29 -5.72 6.07
N ILE A 23 8.55 -6.06 6.35
CA ILE A 23 9.45 -5.21 7.15
C ILE A 23 9.72 -3.89 6.45
N THR A 24 10.04 -3.94 5.14
CA THR A 24 10.35 -2.73 4.37
C THR A 24 9.14 -1.79 4.31
N ALA A 25 7.94 -2.33 4.08
CA ALA A 25 6.69 -1.57 4.10
C ALA A 25 6.42 -0.97 5.48
N ALA A 26 6.65 -1.71 6.56
CA ALA A 26 6.48 -1.21 7.92
C ALA A 26 7.45 -0.04 8.22
N VAL A 27 8.72 -0.15 7.85
CA VAL A 27 9.70 0.94 8.01
C VAL A 27 9.28 2.17 7.21
N LEU A 28 8.86 1.99 5.95
CA LEU A 28 8.42 3.10 5.10
C LEU A 28 7.14 3.74 5.61
N ALA A 29 6.21 2.98 6.17
CA ALA A 29 5.00 3.51 6.78
C ALA A 29 5.33 4.36 8.02
N VAL A 30 6.27 3.92 8.85
CA VAL A 30 6.75 4.71 10.01
C VAL A 30 7.42 6.00 9.54
N LEU A 31 8.24 5.94 8.49
CA LEU A 31 8.88 7.13 7.92
C LEU A 31 7.86 8.10 7.31
N ALA A 32 6.86 7.61 6.58
CA ALA A 32 5.79 8.42 6.03
C ALA A 32 4.97 9.09 7.14
N LEU A 33 4.64 8.34 8.19
CA LEU A 33 3.95 8.87 9.36
C LEU A 33 4.78 9.97 10.03
N ALA A 34 6.07 9.74 10.27
CA ALA A 34 6.97 10.72 10.88
C ALA A 34 7.16 11.98 10.00
N ALA A 35 7.26 11.81 8.68
CA ALA A 35 7.45 12.92 7.75
C ALA A 35 6.20 13.81 7.65
N LEU A 36 5.00 13.24 7.51
CA LEU A 36 3.78 14.04 7.35
C LEU A 36 3.24 14.60 8.67
N THR A 37 3.43 13.90 9.79
CA THR A 37 3.04 14.45 11.12
C THR A 37 3.87 15.66 11.52
N ALA A 38 5.06 15.86 10.94
CA ALA A 38 5.85 17.07 11.11
C ALA A 38 5.25 18.29 10.39
N THR A 39 4.36 18.09 9.41
CA THR A 39 3.81 19.14 8.56
C THR A 39 2.30 19.35 8.71
N ASP A 40 1.52 18.34 9.15
CA ASP A 40 0.05 18.44 9.25
C ASP A 40 -0.54 17.52 10.37
N PRO A 41 -1.64 17.88 11.05
CA PRO A 41 -2.18 17.12 12.17
C PRO A 41 -2.85 15.81 11.73
N VAL A 42 -2.10 14.71 11.84
CA VAL A 42 -2.52 13.32 12.16
C VAL A 42 -3.44 12.58 11.17
N GLY A 43 -4.30 13.25 10.39
CA GLY A 43 -5.23 12.61 9.45
C GLY A 43 -4.54 12.04 8.21
N GLY A 44 -3.94 12.89 7.39
CA GLY A 44 -3.33 12.48 6.11
C GLY A 44 -2.13 11.56 6.27
N ALA A 45 -1.31 11.81 7.30
CA ALA A 45 -0.15 10.97 7.62
C ALA A 45 -0.55 9.51 7.93
N LEU A 46 -1.65 9.32 8.66
CA LEU A 46 -2.15 8.00 9.00
C LEU A 46 -2.69 7.27 7.77
N PHE A 47 -3.46 7.95 6.91
CA PHE A 47 -3.99 7.34 5.69
C PHE A 47 -2.90 6.92 4.71
N LEU A 48 -1.84 7.73 4.56
CA LEU A 48 -0.68 7.35 3.76
C LEU A 48 0.08 6.17 4.39
N ALA A 49 0.30 6.18 5.70
CA ALA A 49 0.95 5.07 6.40
C ALA A 49 0.16 3.76 6.24
N VAL A 50 -1.16 3.80 6.32
CA VAL A 50 -2.04 2.64 6.08
C VAL A 50 -1.93 2.16 4.63
N ASN A 51 -1.93 3.07 3.65
CA ASN A 51 -1.69 2.74 2.24
C ASN A 51 -0.37 1.96 2.05
N ILE A 52 0.69 2.38 2.71
CA ILE A 52 2.01 1.73 2.59
C ILE A 52 2.05 0.41 3.35
N ALA A 53 1.60 0.37 4.61
CA ALA A 53 1.75 -0.79 5.49
C ALA A 53 0.82 -1.97 5.14
N VAL A 54 -0.38 -1.68 4.62
CA VAL A 54 -1.40 -2.71 4.40
C VAL A 54 -1.52 -3.07 2.91
N PHE A 55 -1.60 -2.07 2.04
CA PHE A 55 -1.96 -2.32 0.65
C PHE A 55 -0.77 -2.75 -0.21
N ILE A 56 0.45 -2.30 0.09
CA ILE A 56 1.64 -2.72 -0.66
C ILE A 56 1.96 -4.21 -0.44
N PRO A 57 2.04 -4.74 0.80
CA PRO A 57 2.24 -6.18 1.01
C PRO A 57 1.12 -7.01 0.40
N TYR A 58 -0.13 -6.60 0.56
CA TYR A 58 -1.27 -7.29 -0.03
C TYR A 58 -1.19 -7.36 -1.57
N ALA A 59 -0.86 -6.24 -2.23
CA ALA A 59 -0.74 -6.20 -3.69
C ALA A 59 0.43 -7.06 -4.19
N TYR A 60 1.54 -7.10 -3.44
CA TYR A 60 2.67 -7.97 -3.74
C TYR A 60 2.26 -9.45 -3.68
N GLU A 61 1.60 -9.87 -2.60
CA GLU A 61 1.18 -11.26 -2.39
C GLU A 61 0.14 -11.73 -3.39
N ALA A 62 -0.90 -10.92 -3.62
CA ALA A 62 -2.02 -11.36 -4.44
C ALA A 62 -1.71 -11.39 -5.95
N TYR A 63 -0.73 -10.61 -6.42
CA TYR A 63 -0.55 -10.37 -7.86
C TYR A 63 0.90 -10.45 -8.35
N TRP A 64 1.87 -10.32 -7.45
CA TRP A 64 3.29 -10.44 -7.75
C TRP A 64 3.96 -11.59 -6.97
N PRO A 65 3.47 -12.85 -7.09
CA PRO A 65 3.97 -14.00 -6.34
C PRO A 65 5.29 -14.53 -6.92
N VAL A 66 6.26 -13.65 -7.16
CA VAL A 66 7.60 -14.03 -7.59
C VAL A 66 8.48 -13.96 -6.35
N GLU A 67 8.95 -15.12 -5.89
CA GLU A 67 9.94 -15.26 -4.81
C GLU A 67 11.27 -14.64 -5.29
N TYR A 68 11.36 -13.32 -5.20
CA TYR A 68 12.62 -12.61 -5.43
C TYR A 68 13.53 -12.77 -4.22
N ASP A 69 14.84 -12.76 -4.47
CA ASP A 69 15.82 -12.53 -3.40
C ASP A 69 15.48 -11.25 -2.62
N SER A 70 15.90 -11.20 -1.36
CA SER A 70 15.52 -10.17 -0.38
C SER A 70 15.73 -8.73 -0.87
N LEU A 71 16.74 -8.49 -1.70
CA LEU A 71 17.10 -7.16 -2.23
C LEU A 71 16.13 -6.67 -3.33
N PRO A 72 15.85 -7.41 -4.42
CA PRO A 72 14.83 -7.00 -5.40
C PRO A 72 13.44 -6.80 -4.78
N ALA A 73 13.05 -7.63 -3.80
CA ALA A 73 11.80 -7.45 -3.06
C ALA A 73 11.76 -6.12 -2.28
N ALA A 74 12.88 -5.74 -1.64
CA ALA A 74 13.00 -4.46 -0.96
C ALA A 74 12.93 -3.27 -1.93
N VAL A 75 13.64 -3.34 -3.07
CA VAL A 75 13.61 -2.30 -4.11
C VAL A 75 12.19 -2.11 -4.65
N TRP A 76 11.49 -3.21 -4.95
CA TRP A 76 10.10 -3.16 -5.39
C TRP A 76 9.20 -2.47 -4.35
N THR A 77 9.36 -2.82 -3.08
CA THR A 77 8.57 -2.24 -1.98
C THR A 77 8.84 -0.73 -1.83
N VAL A 78 10.10 -0.31 -1.94
CA VAL A 78 10.48 1.11 -1.92
C VAL A 78 9.86 1.85 -3.11
N SER A 79 9.95 1.30 -4.33
CA SER A 79 9.34 1.90 -5.51
C SER A 79 7.81 2.01 -5.36
N ALA A 80 7.15 0.96 -4.89
CA ALA A 80 5.71 0.96 -4.65
C ALA A 80 5.30 2.02 -3.61
N ALA A 81 6.08 2.19 -2.54
CA ALA A 81 5.81 3.19 -1.52
C ALA A 81 5.99 4.62 -2.05
N LEU A 82 7.03 4.88 -2.85
CA LEU A 82 7.25 6.19 -3.46
C LEU A 82 6.13 6.55 -4.45
N ILE A 83 5.72 5.60 -5.28
CA ILE A 83 4.59 5.79 -6.21
C ILE A 83 3.30 6.06 -5.43
N THR A 84 3.06 5.30 -4.36
CA THR A 84 1.89 5.46 -3.48
C THR A 84 1.86 6.84 -2.84
N ALA A 85 2.98 7.30 -2.30
CA ALA A 85 3.11 8.64 -1.72
C ALA A 85 2.85 9.73 -2.77
N GLY A 86 3.45 9.60 -3.97
CA GLY A 86 3.21 10.52 -5.07
C GLY A 86 1.74 10.59 -5.50
N LEU A 87 1.08 9.43 -5.62
CA LEU A 87 -0.35 9.35 -5.93
C LEU A 87 -1.21 10.00 -4.85
N TYR A 88 -0.92 9.71 -3.58
CA TYR A 88 -1.65 10.29 -2.45
C TYR A 88 -1.57 11.82 -2.44
N ILE A 89 -0.35 12.36 -2.54
CA ILE A 89 -0.11 13.80 -2.60
C ILE A 89 -0.80 14.40 -3.84
N GLY A 90 -0.69 13.75 -5.00
CA GLY A 90 -1.33 14.19 -6.23
C GLY A 90 -2.86 14.25 -6.11
N PHE A 91 -3.47 13.23 -5.52
CA PHE A 91 -4.92 13.22 -5.28
C PHE A 91 -5.34 14.23 -4.23
N HIS A 92 -4.56 14.43 -3.17
CA HIS A 92 -4.81 15.47 -2.17
C HIS A 92 -4.89 16.84 -2.86
N VAL A 93 -3.84 17.25 -3.58
CA VAL A 93 -3.79 18.54 -4.31
C VAL A 93 -4.90 18.66 -5.36
N LEU A 94 -5.28 17.55 -6.00
CA LEU A 94 -6.39 17.55 -6.95
C LEU A 94 -7.72 17.78 -6.22
N PHE A 95 -8.01 17.02 -5.16
CA PHE A 95 -9.30 17.04 -4.48
C PHE A 95 -9.54 18.27 -3.62
N GLU A 96 -8.49 18.96 -3.17
CA GLU A 96 -8.62 20.31 -2.58
C GLU A 96 -9.43 21.27 -3.47
N GLN A 97 -9.43 21.06 -4.79
CA GLN A 97 -10.14 21.92 -5.74
C GLN A 97 -11.62 21.55 -5.93
N PHE A 98 -12.03 20.34 -5.51
CA PHE A 98 -13.34 19.77 -5.85
C PHE A 98 -14.16 19.34 -4.63
N VAL A 99 -13.52 19.15 -3.48
CA VAL A 99 -14.13 18.52 -2.30
C VAL A 99 -13.92 19.44 -1.08
N SER A 100 -14.89 19.43 -0.16
CA SER A 100 -14.74 20.16 1.10
C SER A 100 -13.50 19.68 1.88
N PRO A 101 -12.78 20.58 2.59
CA PRO A 101 -11.53 20.27 3.28
C PRO A 101 -11.59 19.05 4.21
N GLU A 102 -12.72 18.85 4.90
CA GLU A 102 -12.94 17.73 5.81
C GLU A 102 -12.93 16.35 5.14
N PHE A 103 -13.08 16.28 3.82
CA PHE A 103 -13.10 15.03 3.05
C PHE A 103 -11.89 14.84 2.13
N VAL A 104 -10.99 15.83 2.00
CA VAL A 104 -9.86 15.78 1.06
C VAL A 104 -8.97 14.58 1.33
N GLU A 105 -8.60 14.34 2.58
CA GLU A 105 -7.75 13.21 2.96
C GLU A 105 -8.40 11.85 2.67
N VAL A 106 -9.70 11.73 2.94
CA VAL A 106 -10.46 10.51 2.67
C VAL A 106 -10.59 10.28 1.16
N ALA A 107 -10.83 11.34 0.38
CA ALA A 107 -10.90 11.27 -1.06
C ALA A 107 -9.54 10.88 -1.66
N ALA A 108 -8.45 11.46 -1.16
CA ALA A 108 -7.09 11.13 -1.57
C ALA A 108 -6.76 9.66 -1.27
N PHE A 109 -7.10 9.19 -0.07
CA PHE A 109 -6.96 7.79 0.32
C PHE A 109 -7.70 6.86 -0.65
N ILE A 110 -8.99 7.10 -0.90
CA ILE A 110 -9.82 6.27 -1.79
C ILE A 110 -9.28 6.30 -3.23
N GLY A 111 -8.87 7.46 -3.72
CA GLY A 111 -8.27 7.62 -5.05
C GLY A 111 -7.00 6.78 -5.19
N THR A 112 -6.10 6.87 -4.22
CA THR A 112 -4.84 6.10 -4.20
C THR A 112 -5.12 4.60 -4.17
N VAL A 113 -5.99 4.13 -3.27
CA VAL A 113 -6.39 2.71 -3.19
C VAL A 113 -7.01 2.25 -4.51
N GLY A 114 -7.91 3.04 -5.09
CA GLY A 114 -8.56 2.73 -6.35
C GLY A 114 -7.57 2.54 -7.50
N VAL A 115 -6.56 3.41 -7.60
CA VAL A 115 -5.49 3.28 -8.61
C VAL A 115 -4.62 2.06 -8.34
N GLN A 116 -4.21 1.83 -7.08
CA GLN A 116 -3.40 0.66 -6.72
C GLN A 116 -4.09 -0.64 -7.11
N TYR A 117 -5.35 -0.84 -6.72
CA TYR A 117 -6.12 -2.04 -7.10
C TYR A 117 -6.42 -2.09 -8.59
N GLY A 118 -6.72 -0.97 -9.23
CA GLY A 118 -7.00 -0.90 -10.66
C GLY A 118 -5.82 -1.38 -11.50
N ILE A 119 -4.61 -0.86 -11.24
CA ILE A 119 -3.38 -1.29 -11.92
C ILE A 119 -3.13 -2.77 -11.69
N THR A 120 -3.33 -3.21 -10.45
CA THR A 120 -3.04 -4.57 -10.04
C THR A 120 -4.01 -5.59 -10.66
N ALA A 121 -5.30 -5.26 -10.73
CA ALA A 121 -6.31 -6.06 -11.42
C ALA A 121 -6.09 -6.09 -12.94
N LEU A 122 -5.71 -4.97 -13.55
CA LEU A 122 -5.33 -4.90 -14.96
C LEU A 122 -4.14 -5.81 -15.26
N TYR A 123 -3.11 -5.78 -14.42
CA TYR A 123 -1.94 -6.65 -14.56
C TYR A 123 -2.31 -8.13 -14.49
N ALA A 124 -3.12 -8.54 -13.50
CA ALA A 124 -3.62 -9.91 -13.42
C ALA A 124 -4.42 -10.31 -14.67
N SER A 125 -5.29 -9.43 -15.18
CA SER A 125 -6.07 -9.69 -16.39
C SER A 125 -5.18 -9.92 -17.61
N VAL A 126 -4.14 -9.10 -17.79
CA VAL A 126 -3.20 -9.25 -18.91
C VAL A 126 -2.42 -10.57 -18.78
N ARG A 127 -1.92 -10.89 -17.58
CA ARG A 127 -1.17 -12.13 -17.34
C ARG A 127 -2.00 -13.39 -17.56
N ASN A 128 -3.29 -13.37 -17.21
CA ASN A 128 -4.18 -14.51 -17.38
C ASN A 128 -4.67 -14.69 -18.83
N THR A 129 -4.52 -13.67 -19.68
CA THR A 129 -4.91 -13.71 -21.10
C THR A 129 -3.74 -14.09 -22.02
N ALA A 130 -2.51 -14.03 -21.50
CA ALA A 130 -1.27 -14.41 -22.19
C ALA A 130 -0.93 -15.89 -21.96
#